data_AF-A0A920IT50-F1
#
_entry.id   AF-A0A920IT50-F1
#
_cell.length_a   1.000
_cell.length_b   1.000
_cell.length_c   1.000
_cell.angle_alpha   90.00
_cell.angle_beta   90.00
_cell.angle_gamma   90.00
#
_symmetry.space_group_name_H-M   'P 1'
#
loop_
_entity.id
_entity.type
_entity.pdbx_description
1 polymer ?
#
loop_
_entity_poly.entity_id
_entity_poly.type
_entity_poly.pdbx_seq_one_letter_code
_entity_poly.pdbx_strand_id
1 'polypeptide(L)' 'MNILRVGRLGMFYQTKDGRDTGYWDPDTQTWEEISGSYRTQIRDGIRMAKKEAPIDMLMLPVKIGGAR' A
#
# COMPACT_ATOMS: atom_id res chain seq x y z
N MET A 1 3.86 11.28 6.76
CA MET A 1 3.43 10.21 5.84
C MET A 1 4.00 8.90 6.35
N ASN A 2 3.24 7.83 6.23
CA ASN A 2 3.71 6.47 6.51
C ASN A 2 3.94 5.79 5.16
N ILE A 3 5.06 5.07 5.01
CA ILE A 3 5.37 4.29 3.82
C ILE A 3 5.39 2.82 4.24
N LEU A 4 4.64 2.00 3.51
CA LEU A 4 4.62 0.55 3.64
C LEU A 4 5.37 -0.05 2.46
N ARG A 5 6.48 -0.75 2.73
CA ARG A 5 7.22 -1.48 1.71
C ARG A 5 6.84 -2.95 1.77
N VAL A 6 6.20 -3.44 0.71
CA VAL A 6 5.81 -4.85 0.57
C VAL A 6 6.86 -5.55 -0.29
N GLY A 7 7.98 -5.93 0.32
CA GLY A 7 9.06 -6.67 -0.33
C GLY A 7 9.51 -6.06 -1.67
N ARG A 8 9.47 -6.88 -2.74
CA ARG A 8 9.69 -6.46 -4.15
C ARG A 8 8.38 -6.27 -4.91
N LEU A 9 7.23 -6.47 -4.27
CA LEU A 9 5.91 -6.44 -4.90
C LEU A 9 5.40 -5.01 -5.08
N GLY A 10 5.80 -4.08 -4.20
CA GLY A 10 5.41 -2.68 -4.34
C GLY A 10 5.70 -1.84 -3.11
N MET A 11 5.56 -0.54 -3.28
CA MET A 11 5.59 0.45 -2.20
C MET A 11 4.24 1.13 -2.12
N PHE A 12 3.77 1.40 -0.91
CA PHE A 12 2.52 2.10 -0.66
C PHE A 12 2.77 3.25 0.31
N TYR A 13 2.01 4.32 0.18
CA TYR A 13 2.02 5.41 1.16
C TYR A 13 0.62 5.67 1.70
N GLN A 14 0.59 6.23 2.90
CA GLN A 14 -0.60 6.81 3.51
C GLN A 14 -0.24 8.13 4.19
N THR A 15 -1.06 9.15 3.97
CA THR A 15 -0.99 10.41 4.70
C THR A 15 -1.28 10.19 6.19
N LYS A 16 -0.82 11.10 7.05
CA LYS A 16 -1.05 10.98 8.50
C LYS A 16 -2.54 10.99 8.85
N ASP A 17 -3.33 11.71 8.06
CA ASP A 17 -4.78 11.83 8.21
C ASP A 17 -5.54 10.60 7.68
N GLY A 18 -4.86 9.65 7.04
CA GLY A 18 -5.46 8.43 6.48
C GLY A 18 -6.35 8.68 5.26
N ARG A 19 -6.46 9.92 4.78
CA ARG A 19 -7.27 10.30 3.62
C ARG A 19 -6.56 9.91 2.32
N ASP A 20 -5.32 10.32 2.11
CA ASP A 20 -4.67 9.99 0.84
C ASP A 20 -3.82 8.74 1.01
N THR A 21 -4.03 7.79 0.10
CA THR A 21 -3.30 6.53 -0.01
C THR A 21 -2.94 6.32 -1.47
N GLY A 22 -1.72 5.89 -1.72
CA GLY A 22 -1.31 5.57 -3.07
C GLY A 22 -0.28 4.45 -3.10
N TYR A 23 -0.04 3.93 -4.29
CA TYR A 23 0.99 2.94 -4.55
C TYR A 23 2.02 3.48 -5.52
N TRP A 24 3.23 2.93 -5.44
CA TRP A 24 4.26 3.18 -6.41
C TRP A 24 4.03 2.27 -7.61
N ASP A 25 3.77 2.87 -8.76
CA ASP A 25 3.70 2.16 -10.02
C ASP A 25 5.11 2.15 -10.66
N PRO A 26 5.77 0.97 -10.76
CA PRO A 26 7.10 0.89 -11.34
C PRO A 26 7.10 1.05 -12.87
N ASP A 27 5.96 0.85 -13.55
CA ASP A 27 5.84 0.98 -15.00
C ASP A 27 5.79 2.44 -15.41
N THR A 28 5.04 3.26 -14.67
CA THR A 28 5.00 4.73 -14.88
C THR A 28 6.06 5.46 -14.05
N GLN A 29 6.72 4.78 -13.10
CA GLN A 29 7.64 5.37 -12.13
C GLN A 29 7.02 6.54 -11.35
N THR A 30 5.72 6.44 -11.08
CA THR A 30 4.97 7.50 -10.37
C THR A 30 4.16 6.93 -9.22
N TRP A 31 3.80 7.82 -8.30
CA TRP A 31 2.83 7.53 -7.26
C TRP A 31 1.42 7.67 -7.86
N GLU A 32 0.69 6.56 -7.89
CA GLU A 32 -0.72 6.55 -8.29
C GLU A 32 -1.60 6.52 -7.04
N GLU A 33 -2.57 7.44 -6.98
CA GLU A 33 -3.54 7.49 -5.89
C GLU A 33 -4.51 6.32 -6.02
N ILE A 34 -4.74 5.64 -4.89
CA ILE A 34 -5.67 4.52 -4.84
C ILE A 34 -7.00 5.00 -4.28
N SER A 35 -8.07 4.58 -4.95
CA SER A 35 -9.44 4.73 -4.49
C SER A 35 -9.59 4.42 -2.99
N GLY A 36 -10.45 5.20 -2.33
CA GLY A 36 -10.75 5.09 -0.90
C GLY A 36 -11.15 3.69 -0.43
N SER A 37 -11.60 2.82 -1.33
CA SER A 37 -11.93 1.40 -1.06
C SER A 37 -10.76 0.58 -0.52
N TYR A 38 -9.51 1.00 -0.76
CA TYR A 38 -8.29 0.31 -0.32
C TYR A 38 -7.62 0.96 0.92
N ARG A 39 -8.18 2.07 1.43
CA ARG A 39 -7.64 2.80 2.59
C ARG A 39 -7.51 1.93 3.83
N THR A 40 -8.53 1.09 4.09
CA THR A 40 -8.60 0.23 5.25
C THR A 40 -7.51 -0.85 5.20
N GLN A 41 -7.34 -1.48 4.05
CA GLN A 41 -6.37 -2.54 3.80
C GLN A 41 -4.94 -2.00 3.91
N ILE A 42 -4.65 -0.81 3.36
CA ILE A 42 -3.32 -0.19 3.51
C ILE A 42 -3.05 0.19 4.97
N ARG A 43 -4.04 0.76 5.67
CA ARG A 43 -3.91 1.10 7.09
C ARG A 43 -3.61 -0.13 7.93
N ASP A 44 -4.33 -1.22 7.70
CA ASP A 44 -4.16 -2.46 8.42
C ASP A 44 -2.78 -3.08 8.10
N GLY A 45 -2.31 -2.97 6.86
CA GLY A 45 -0.95 -3.35 6.48
C GLY A 45 0.15 -2.54 7.14
N ILE A 46 -0.06 -1.23 7.30
CA ILE A 46 0.88 -0.37 8.05
C ILE A 46 0.90 -0.79 9.52
N ARG A 47 -0.26 -1.09 10.13
CA ARG A 47 -0.34 -1.55 11.52
C ARG A 47 0.34 -2.91 11.72
N MET A 48 0.15 -3.85 10.81
CA MET A 48 0.85 -5.14 10.82
C MET A 48 2.37 -4.97 10.70
N ALA A 49 2.83 -4.11 9.78
CA ALA A 49 4.26 -3.82 9.63
C ALA A 49 4.86 -3.17 10.89
N LYS A 50 4.06 -2.38 11.62
CA LYS A 50 4.40 -1.81 12.93
C LYS A 50 4.23 -2.77 14.10
N LYS A 51 3.75 -3.99 13.88
CA LYS A 51 3.39 -4.98 14.91
C LYS A 51 2.31 -4.49 15.88
N GLU A 52 1.49 -3.53 15.47
CA GLU A 52 0.35 -3.00 16.24
C GLU A 52 -0.93 -3.83 16.02
N ALA A 53 -0.93 -4.68 15.00
CA ALA A 53 -2.00 -5.62 14.68
C ALA A 53 -1.44 -7.03 14.50
N PRO A 54 -2.24 -8.08 14.76
CA PRO A 54 -1.85 -9.45 14.43
C PRO A 54 -1.54 -9.58 12.94
N ILE A 55 -0.59 -10.47 12.62
CA ILE A 55 -0.25 -10.78 11.23
C ILE A 55 -1.45 -11.46 10.58
N ASP A 56 -1.98 -10.87 9.52
CA ASP A 56 -3.14 -11.37 8.77
C ASP A 56 -2.94 -11.19 7.27
N MET A 57 -3.81 -11.78 6.44
CA MET A 57 -3.79 -11.58 5.00
C MET A 57 -4.35 -10.22 4.61
N LEU A 58 -3.63 -9.53 3.73
CA LEU A 58 -4.01 -8.23 3.19
C LEU A 58 -4.34 -8.35 1.71
N MET A 59 -5.56 -7.95 1.35
CA MET A 59 -5.93 -7.73 -0.05
C MET A 59 -5.45 -6.35 -0.47
N LEU A 60 -4.26 -6.30 -1.08
CA LEU A 60 -3.72 -5.08 -1.66
C LEU A 60 -3.93 -5.09 -3.18
N PRO A 61 -4.25 -3.93 -3.79
CA PRO A 61 -4.20 -3.80 -5.23
C PRO A 61 -2.73 -3.79 -5.63
N VAL A 62 -2.21 -4.97 -5.95
CA VAL A 62 -0.89 -5.11 -6.54
C VAL A 62 -1.09 -5.12 -8.05
N LYS A 63 -0.73 -4.03 -8.73
CA LYS A 63 -0.42 -4.17 -10.16
C LYS A 63 0.86 -4.98 -10.22
N ILE A 64 0.75 -6.23 -10.67
CA ILE A 64 1.92 -7.02 -11.05
C ILE A 64 2.43 -6.40 -12.36
N GLY A 65 3.25 -5.35 -12.24
CA GLY A 65 4.07 -4.82 -13.32
C GLY A 65 5.08 -5.91 -13.70
N GLY A 66 4.64 -6.83 -14.56
CA GLY A 66 5.34 -8.08 -14.82
C GLY A 66 4.53 -9.13 -15.59
N ALA A 67 3.30 -8.86 -16.01
CA ALA A 67 2.65 -9.63 -17.06
C ALA A 67 3.06 -9.04 -18.42
N ARG A 68 4.22 -9.48 -18.91
CA ARG A 68 4.43 -9.59 -20.36
C ARG A 68 3.85 -10.90 -20.85
#